data_AF-A0A850H662-F1
#
_entry.id   AF-A0A850H662-F1
#
_cell.length_a   1.000
_cell.length_b   1.000
_cell.length_c   1.000
_cell.angle_alpha   90.00
_cell.angle_beta   90.00
_cell.angle_gamma   90.00
#
_symmetry.space_group_name_H-M   'P 1'
#
loop_
_entity.id
_entity.type
_entity.pdbx_description
1 polymer ?
#
loop_
_entity_poly.entity_id
_entity_poly.type
_entity_poly.pdbx_seq_one_letter_code
_entity_poly.pdbx_strand_id
1 'polypeptide(L)'
;MNSVGSNELSVAYGSRSVSTGVGSSALGGLSSATGDGSTAVGVFANASGGNALSVGQRAEATADQASAFGQRAIASGQNSTAVGQTAEARQTGATSLGSLALADGQSASSFGFQAQARNSNATTIGGEATASGVSSTAVGYRSISSGESSTSVGAVASASGIGAVAIGTSASASQTSSTAIG
;
A
#
# COMPACT_ATOMS: atom_id res chain seq x y z
N MET A 1 -25.02 -13.33 21.08
CA MET A 1 -23.88 -13.58 20.16
C MET A 1 -24.50 -13.86 18.80
N ASN A 2 -24.48 -12.91 17.86
CA ASN A 2 -25.08 -13.08 16.52
C ASN A 2 -23.98 -12.94 15.47
N SER A 3 -23.19 -13.99 15.24
CA SER A 3 -22.30 -14.09 14.09
C SER A 3 -23.03 -14.77 12.92
N VAL A 4 -22.67 -14.43 11.68
CA VAL A 4 -23.27 -15.00 10.46
C VAL A 4 -22.17 -15.69 9.65
N GLY A 5 -22.23 -17.02 9.55
CA GLY A 5 -21.50 -17.82 8.58
C GLY A 5 -22.52 -18.49 7.66
N SER A 6 -22.55 -18.15 6.38
CA SER A 6 -23.65 -18.57 5.47
C SER A 6 -23.25 -19.48 4.33
N ASN A 7 -21.95 -19.72 4.12
CA ASN A 7 -21.43 -20.52 3.00
C ASN A 7 -20.56 -21.69 3.47
N GLU A 8 -20.32 -22.65 2.56
CA GLU A 8 -19.49 -23.82 2.81
C GLU A 8 -18.11 -23.40 3.35
N LEU A 9 -17.68 -24.04 4.44
CA LEU A 9 -16.39 -23.78 5.13
C LEU A 9 -16.21 -22.36 5.70
N SER A 10 -17.27 -21.54 5.80
CA SER A 10 -17.15 -20.21 6.40
C SER A 10 -17.00 -20.24 7.92
N VAL A 11 -16.17 -19.35 8.48
CA VAL A 11 -15.93 -19.22 9.93
C VAL A 11 -16.23 -17.80 10.38
N ALA A 12 -17.17 -17.62 11.32
CA ALA A 12 -17.48 -16.31 11.89
C ALA A 12 -17.40 -16.34 13.42
N TYR A 13 -16.34 -15.74 13.98
CA TYR A 13 -16.11 -15.66 15.42
C TYR A 13 -16.01 -14.20 15.90
N GLY A 14 -16.98 -13.78 16.70
CA GLY A 14 -17.06 -12.44 17.26
C GLY A 14 -18.49 -11.91 17.30
N SER A 15 -18.75 -10.92 18.16
CA SER A 15 -20.08 -10.29 18.17
C SER A 15 -20.31 -9.54 16.86
N ARG A 16 -21.37 -9.90 16.12
CA ARG A 16 -21.73 -9.30 14.82
C ARG A 16 -20.65 -9.49 13.74
N SER A 17 -19.83 -10.53 13.83
CA SER A 17 -18.93 -10.91 12.72
C SER A 17 -19.73 -11.50 11.56
N VAL A 18 -19.32 -11.22 10.33
CA VAL A 18 -19.99 -11.64 9.09
C VAL A 18 -18.98 -12.36 8.21
N SER A 19 -19.24 -13.62 7.87
CA SER A 19 -18.44 -14.44 6.95
C SER A 19 -19.36 -15.04 5.89
N THR A 20 -19.45 -14.39 4.74
CA THR A 20 -20.40 -14.75 3.67
C THR A 20 -19.70 -15.14 2.37
N GLY A 21 -18.37 -15.19 2.30
CA GLY A 21 -17.69 -15.82 1.15
C GLY A 21 -17.55 -17.34 1.33
N VAL A 22 -17.45 -18.09 0.24
CA VAL A 22 -17.11 -19.53 0.30
C VAL A 22 -15.70 -19.69 0.87
N GLY A 23 -15.52 -20.52 1.91
CA GLY A 23 -14.23 -20.68 2.59
C GLY A 23 -13.70 -19.42 3.28
N SER A 24 -14.55 -18.43 3.53
CA SER A 24 -14.15 -17.18 4.20
C SER A 24 -13.97 -17.33 5.72
N SER A 25 -13.18 -16.45 6.33
CA SER A 25 -12.97 -16.42 7.79
C SER A 25 -13.03 -15.00 8.35
N ALA A 26 -13.99 -14.72 9.24
CA ALA A 26 -14.14 -13.47 9.96
C ALA A 26 -13.90 -13.68 11.47
N LEU A 27 -12.81 -13.13 12.00
CA LEU A 27 -12.36 -13.29 13.39
C LEU A 27 -12.25 -11.91 14.08
N GLY A 28 -13.26 -11.52 14.85
CA GLY A 28 -13.32 -10.23 15.55
C GLY A 28 -14.74 -9.68 15.66
N GLY A 29 -15.00 -8.82 16.65
CA GLY A 29 -16.28 -8.13 16.72
C GLY A 29 -16.47 -7.24 15.48
N LEU A 30 -17.61 -7.35 14.80
CA LEU A 30 -17.92 -6.58 13.59
C LEU A 30 -16.93 -6.78 12.44
N SER A 31 -16.13 -7.87 12.43
CA SER A 31 -15.32 -8.23 11.27
C SER A 31 -16.20 -8.73 10.12
N SER A 32 -15.75 -8.54 8.88
CA SER A 32 -16.49 -8.85 7.67
C SER A 32 -15.59 -9.50 6.63
N ALA A 33 -15.82 -10.78 6.33
CA ALA A 33 -15.15 -11.54 5.28
C ALA A 33 -16.19 -11.98 4.24
N THR A 34 -16.42 -11.15 3.21
CA THR A 34 -17.50 -11.36 2.24
C THR A 34 -17.03 -11.87 0.89
N GLY A 35 -15.72 -11.79 0.60
CA GLY A 35 -15.15 -12.37 -0.61
C GLY A 35 -14.88 -13.87 -0.46
N ASP A 36 -14.93 -14.61 -1.55
CA ASP A 36 -14.58 -16.05 -1.54
C ASP A 36 -13.11 -16.24 -1.16
N GLY A 37 -12.82 -17.17 -0.25
CA GLY A 37 -11.48 -17.40 0.31
C GLY A 37 -10.93 -16.23 1.14
N SER A 38 -11.74 -15.20 1.42
CA SER A 38 -11.28 -14.01 2.14
C SER A 38 -11.08 -14.27 3.63
N THR A 39 -10.15 -13.55 4.25
CA THR A 39 -9.87 -13.65 5.68
C THR A 39 -9.81 -12.26 6.30
N ALA A 40 -10.67 -11.98 7.29
CA ALA A 40 -10.73 -10.75 8.06
C ALA A 40 -10.46 -11.02 9.55
N VAL A 41 -9.35 -10.53 10.09
CA VAL A 41 -8.93 -10.71 11.48
C VAL A 41 -8.76 -9.37 12.17
N GLY A 42 -9.61 -9.07 13.15
CA GLY A 42 -9.60 -7.83 13.92
C GLY A 42 -10.98 -7.20 14.03
N VAL A 43 -11.18 -6.36 15.06
CA VAL A 43 -12.44 -5.64 15.25
C VAL A 43 -12.63 -4.66 14.08
N PHE A 44 -13.77 -4.74 13.40
CA PHE A 44 -14.06 -4.00 12.14
C PHE A 44 -13.12 -4.30 10.96
N ALA A 45 -12.34 -5.40 10.97
CA ALA A 45 -11.58 -5.78 9.79
C ALA A 45 -12.53 -6.13 8.63
N ASN A 46 -12.25 -5.66 7.43
CA ASN A 46 -13.04 -5.91 6.22
C ASN A 46 -12.17 -6.55 5.12
N ALA A 47 -12.53 -7.75 4.70
CA ALA A 47 -11.97 -8.43 3.54
C ALA A 47 -13.12 -8.75 2.56
N SER A 48 -13.33 -7.89 1.57
CA SER A 48 -14.47 -8.00 0.63
C SER A 48 -14.11 -8.51 -0.76
N GLY A 49 -12.82 -8.47 -1.13
CA GLY A 49 -12.35 -9.04 -2.39
C GLY A 49 -12.15 -10.56 -2.32
N GLY A 50 -12.19 -11.24 -3.47
CA GLY A 50 -11.86 -12.65 -3.58
C GLY A 50 -10.41 -12.91 -3.21
N ASN A 51 -10.15 -13.88 -2.34
CA ASN A 51 -8.85 -14.19 -1.74
C ASN A 51 -8.22 -12.99 -1.03
N ALA A 52 -9.01 -12.01 -0.58
CA ALA A 52 -8.50 -10.85 0.15
C ALA A 52 -8.12 -11.21 1.59
N LEU A 53 -7.06 -10.59 2.11
CA LEU A 53 -6.59 -10.75 3.48
C LEU A 53 -6.60 -9.41 4.19
N SER A 54 -7.33 -9.30 5.29
CA SER A 54 -7.40 -8.09 6.12
C SER A 54 -7.08 -8.45 7.56
N VAL A 55 -5.96 -7.97 8.09
CA VAL A 55 -5.47 -8.28 9.43
C VAL A 55 -5.17 -7.00 10.18
N GLY A 56 -6.00 -6.65 11.15
CA GLY A 56 -5.88 -5.45 11.96
C GLY A 56 -7.22 -4.81 12.27
N GLN A 57 -7.26 -4.02 13.34
CA GLN A 57 -8.45 -3.24 13.68
C GLN A 57 -8.74 -2.24 12.55
N ARG A 58 -9.94 -2.30 11.95
CA ARG A 58 -10.32 -1.51 10.75
C ARG A 58 -9.37 -1.67 9.56
N ALA A 59 -8.67 -2.80 9.43
CA ALA A 59 -7.97 -3.08 8.18
C ALA A 59 -8.99 -3.32 7.05
N GLU A 60 -8.67 -2.92 5.83
CA GLU A 60 -9.55 -3.00 4.66
C GLU A 60 -8.81 -3.58 3.46
N ALA A 61 -9.20 -4.78 3.03
CA ALA A 61 -8.74 -5.41 1.80
C ALA A 61 -9.97 -5.62 0.88
N THR A 62 -10.21 -4.66 -0.01
CA THR A 62 -11.49 -4.56 -0.72
C THR A 62 -11.50 -5.07 -2.15
N ALA A 63 -10.32 -5.27 -2.74
CA ALA A 63 -10.14 -5.81 -4.08
C ALA A 63 -9.61 -7.25 -4.07
N ASP A 64 -9.72 -7.93 -5.21
CA ASP A 64 -9.28 -9.32 -5.33
C ASP A 64 -7.78 -9.45 -5.12
N GLN A 65 -7.39 -10.48 -4.35
CA GLN A 65 -6.02 -10.77 -3.95
C GLN A 65 -5.33 -9.60 -3.21
N ALA A 66 -6.11 -8.67 -2.67
CA ALA A 66 -5.58 -7.57 -1.87
C ALA A 66 -5.21 -8.05 -0.46
N SER A 67 -4.09 -7.55 0.08
CA SER A 67 -3.61 -7.90 1.42
C SER A 67 -3.35 -6.65 2.25
N ALA A 68 -4.15 -6.42 3.29
CA ALA A 68 -3.98 -5.33 4.25
C ALA A 68 -3.58 -5.89 5.63
N PHE A 69 -2.43 -5.47 6.14
CA PHE A 69 -1.89 -5.86 7.45
C PHE A 69 -1.54 -4.62 8.28
N GLY A 70 -2.27 -4.40 9.37
CA GLY A 70 -2.07 -3.27 10.27
C GLY A 70 -3.37 -2.55 10.61
N GLN A 71 -3.37 -1.83 11.73
CA GLN A 71 -4.52 -1.02 12.12
C GLN A 71 -4.79 0.05 11.04
N ARG A 72 -6.02 0.06 10.49
CA ARG A 72 -6.42 0.95 9.37
C ARG A 72 -5.58 0.81 8.10
N ALA A 73 -4.88 -0.30 7.88
CA ALA A 73 -4.24 -0.57 6.59
C ALA A 73 -5.32 -0.71 5.50
N ILE A 74 -5.09 -0.15 4.32
CA ILE A 74 -6.02 -0.18 3.18
C ILE A 74 -5.32 -0.74 1.95
N ALA A 75 -5.78 -1.89 1.47
CA ALA A 75 -5.38 -2.48 0.19
C ALA A 75 -6.64 -2.54 -0.71
N SER A 76 -6.80 -1.54 -1.58
CA SER A 76 -8.00 -1.38 -2.42
C SER A 76 -7.75 -1.63 -3.91
N GLY A 77 -6.50 -1.90 -4.29
CA GLY A 77 -6.14 -2.31 -5.64
C GLY A 77 -6.13 -3.83 -5.81
N GLN A 78 -6.42 -4.32 -7.02
CA GLN A 78 -6.27 -5.74 -7.31
C GLN A 78 -4.79 -6.14 -7.13
N ASN A 79 -4.51 -7.29 -6.50
CA ASN A 79 -3.15 -7.74 -6.18
C ASN A 79 -2.34 -6.72 -5.35
N SER A 80 -3.00 -5.80 -4.64
CA SER A 80 -2.31 -4.80 -3.83
C SER A 80 -1.91 -5.34 -2.46
N THR A 81 -0.85 -4.78 -1.88
CA THR A 81 -0.38 -5.14 -0.53
C THR A 81 -0.11 -3.88 0.28
N ALA A 82 -0.75 -3.74 1.43
CA ALA A 82 -0.53 -2.67 2.39
C ALA A 82 -0.13 -3.26 3.76
N VAL A 83 1.06 -2.94 4.25
CA VAL A 83 1.59 -3.44 5.53
C VAL A 83 2.06 -2.26 6.37
N GLY A 84 1.37 -2.00 7.48
CA GLY A 84 1.68 -0.90 8.40
C GLY A 84 0.41 -0.22 8.91
N GLN A 85 0.55 0.52 10.01
CA GLN A 85 -0.57 1.29 10.55
C GLN A 85 -0.92 2.41 9.56
N THR A 86 -2.17 2.45 9.09
CA THR A 86 -2.63 3.39 8.04
C THR A 86 -1.77 3.33 6.76
N ALA A 87 -1.19 2.17 6.42
CA ALA A 87 -0.56 1.98 5.11
C ALA A 87 -1.65 1.88 4.03
N GLU A 88 -1.43 2.49 2.86
CA GLU A 88 -2.41 2.54 1.78
C GLU A 88 -1.79 2.08 0.45
N ALA A 89 -2.36 1.04 -0.15
CA ALA A 89 -2.03 0.55 -1.50
C ALA A 89 -3.32 0.57 -2.35
N ARG A 90 -3.47 1.61 -3.18
CA ARG A 90 -4.78 1.97 -3.75
C ARG A 90 -5.07 1.43 -5.14
N GLN A 91 -4.03 1.09 -5.90
CA GLN A 91 -4.13 0.72 -7.31
C GLN A 91 -3.65 -0.71 -7.58
N THR A 92 -3.95 -1.23 -8.77
CA THR A 92 -3.55 -2.57 -9.18
C THR A 92 -2.05 -2.78 -9.06
N GLY A 93 -1.64 -3.86 -8.39
CA GLY A 93 -0.24 -4.21 -8.14
C GLY A 93 0.52 -3.26 -7.21
N ALA A 94 -0.16 -2.30 -6.56
CA ALA A 94 0.47 -1.37 -5.66
C ALA A 94 0.95 -2.07 -4.38
N THR A 95 2.14 -1.73 -3.90
CA THR A 95 2.71 -2.26 -2.66
C THR A 95 3.11 -1.11 -1.74
N SER A 96 2.63 -1.11 -0.50
CA SER A 96 2.90 -0.08 0.51
C SER A 96 3.34 -0.75 1.81
N LEU A 97 4.61 -0.64 2.17
CA LEU A 97 5.20 -1.21 3.38
C LEU A 97 5.75 -0.11 4.29
N GLY A 98 5.05 0.19 5.38
CA GLY A 98 5.42 1.19 6.36
C GLY A 98 4.20 1.88 6.96
N SER A 99 4.30 2.35 8.20
CA SER A 99 3.20 3.13 8.78
C SER A 99 3.04 4.45 8.03
N LEU A 100 1.81 4.80 7.68
CA LEU A 100 1.45 5.96 6.83
C LEU A 100 2.06 5.93 5.42
N ALA A 101 2.60 4.79 4.97
CA ALA A 101 3.10 4.65 3.61
C ALA A 101 1.95 4.68 2.60
N LEU A 102 2.19 5.27 1.44
CA LEU A 102 1.22 5.41 0.36
C LEU A 102 1.80 4.92 -0.97
N ALA A 103 1.14 3.96 -1.59
CA ALA A 103 1.31 3.58 -3.00
C ALA A 103 -0.01 3.86 -3.75
N ASP A 104 -0.07 4.99 -4.44
CA ASP A 104 -1.29 5.54 -5.05
C ASP A 104 -1.35 5.36 -6.58
N GLY A 105 -0.25 4.92 -7.20
CA GLY A 105 -0.17 4.64 -8.63
C GLY A 105 -0.27 3.16 -8.97
N GLN A 106 -0.64 2.84 -10.21
CA GLN A 106 -0.61 1.45 -10.70
C GLN A 106 0.82 0.91 -10.65
N SER A 107 1.00 -0.30 -10.10
CA SER A 107 2.32 -0.92 -9.89
C SER A 107 3.29 -0.06 -9.06
N ALA A 108 2.78 0.92 -8.30
CA ALA A 108 3.62 1.76 -7.44
C ALA A 108 4.09 0.97 -6.22
N SER A 109 5.32 1.22 -5.79
CA SER A 109 5.91 0.55 -4.62
C SER A 109 6.44 1.58 -3.63
N SER A 110 5.99 1.51 -2.38
CA SER A 110 6.35 2.44 -1.32
C SER A 110 6.86 1.70 -0.10
N PHE A 111 8.08 2.02 0.34
CA PHE A 111 8.76 1.35 1.45
C PHE A 111 9.31 2.39 2.43
N GLY A 112 8.71 2.50 3.62
CA GLY A 112 9.16 3.38 4.70
C GLY A 112 8.03 4.14 5.40
N PHE A 113 8.32 4.69 6.58
CA PHE A 113 7.37 5.57 7.30
C PHE A 113 7.05 6.80 6.45
N GLN A 114 5.78 7.05 6.15
CA GLN A 114 5.33 8.17 5.29
C GLN A 114 5.96 8.20 3.87
N ALA A 115 6.48 7.08 3.38
CA ALA A 115 6.96 6.97 2.00
C ALA A 115 5.77 7.09 1.02
N GLN A 116 5.94 7.78 -0.11
CA GLN A 116 4.85 8.17 -0.99
C GLN A 116 5.20 7.94 -2.47
N ALA A 117 4.77 6.82 -3.03
CA ALA A 117 4.82 6.54 -4.47
C ALA A 117 3.46 6.90 -5.11
N ARG A 118 3.38 8.07 -5.73
CA ARG A 118 2.10 8.70 -6.13
C ARG A 118 1.65 8.44 -7.56
N ASN A 119 2.50 7.86 -8.39
CA ASN A 119 2.24 7.74 -9.82
C ASN A 119 2.54 6.33 -10.32
N SER A 120 2.12 6.02 -11.55
CA SER A 120 2.30 4.69 -12.13
C SER A 120 3.78 4.32 -12.19
N ASN A 121 4.10 3.09 -11.78
CA ASN A 121 5.45 2.54 -11.68
C ASN A 121 6.41 3.35 -10.78
N ALA A 122 5.90 4.27 -9.95
CA ALA A 122 6.75 5.03 -9.04
C ALA A 122 7.24 4.12 -7.89
N THR A 123 8.49 4.31 -7.49
CA THR A 123 9.10 3.56 -6.38
C THR A 123 9.67 4.51 -5.33
N THR A 124 9.35 4.30 -4.06
CA THR A 124 9.98 5.01 -2.93
C THR A 124 10.58 4.03 -1.93
N ILE A 125 11.82 4.30 -1.49
CA ILE A 125 12.51 3.52 -0.45
C ILE A 125 13.15 4.50 0.53
N GLY A 126 12.54 4.70 1.70
CA GLY A 126 13.03 5.61 2.73
C GLY A 126 11.89 6.34 3.43
N GLY A 127 12.10 6.70 4.69
CA GLY A 127 11.14 7.51 5.44
C GLY A 127 10.92 8.86 4.75
N GLU A 128 9.65 9.27 4.62
CA GLU A 128 9.23 10.54 4.01
C GLU A 128 9.68 10.74 2.54
N ALA A 129 10.19 9.69 1.87
CA ALA A 129 10.56 9.75 0.46
C ALA A 129 9.31 9.94 -0.42
N THR A 130 9.42 10.70 -1.51
CA THR A 130 8.31 10.96 -2.44
C THR A 130 8.74 10.76 -3.88
N ALA A 131 8.05 9.86 -4.60
CA ALA A 131 8.16 9.67 -6.03
C ALA A 131 6.82 10.03 -6.69
N SER A 132 6.75 11.19 -7.33
CA SER A 132 5.51 11.74 -7.92
C SER A 132 5.50 11.77 -9.44
N GLY A 133 6.65 11.56 -10.09
CA GLY A 133 6.72 11.37 -11.54
C GLY A 133 6.30 9.96 -11.95
N VAL A 134 5.78 9.81 -13.17
CA VAL A 134 5.57 8.47 -13.78
C VAL A 134 6.91 7.76 -13.88
N SER A 135 6.98 6.48 -13.50
CA SER A 135 8.21 5.68 -13.50
C SER A 135 9.38 6.30 -12.71
N SER A 136 9.08 7.17 -11.73
CA SER A 136 10.10 7.83 -10.93
C SER A 136 10.54 6.97 -9.75
N THR A 137 11.80 7.09 -9.33
CA THR A 137 12.37 6.32 -8.22
C THR A 137 13.02 7.26 -7.22
N ALA A 138 12.60 7.23 -5.94
CA ALA A 138 13.19 8.03 -4.87
C ALA A 138 13.69 7.12 -3.72
N VAL A 139 14.99 7.13 -3.47
CA VAL A 139 15.65 6.27 -2.47
C VAL A 139 16.41 7.15 -1.47
N GLY A 140 16.05 7.10 -0.19
CA GLY A 140 16.65 7.88 0.87
C GLY A 140 15.64 8.65 1.72
N TYR A 141 16.04 9.05 2.93
CA TYR A 141 15.20 9.89 3.79
C TYR A 141 14.87 11.21 3.11
N ARG A 142 13.57 11.53 2.94
CA ARG A 142 13.08 12.75 2.28
C ARG A 142 13.62 12.98 0.85
N SER A 143 14.00 11.91 0.13
CA SER A 143 14.33 12.04 -1.29
C SER A 143 13.07 12.36 -2.11
N ILE A 144 13.23 13.11 -3.21
CA ILE A 144 12.13 13.57 -4.05
C ILE A 144 12.47 13.29 -5.52
N SER A 145 11.61 12.50 -6.18
CA SER A 145 11.66 12.28 -7.63
C SER A 145 10.34 12.71 -8.25
N SER A 146 10.29 13.95 -8.77
CA SER A 146 9.06 14.54 -9.31
C SER A 146 9.01 14.60 -10.83
N GLY A 147 10.15 14.45 -11.51
CA GLY A 147 10.18 14.33 -12.96
C GLY A 147 9.74 12.95 -13.45
N GLU A 148 9.13 12.87 -14.63
CA GLU A 148 8.89 11.59 -15.30
C GLU A 148 10.22 10.86 -15.53
N SER A 149 10.27 9.56 -15.24
CA SER A 149 11.47 8.72 -15.33
C SER A 149 12.67 9.25 -14.52
N SER A 150 12.43 10.12 -13.53
CA SER A 150 13.49 10.68 -12.69
C SER A 150 13.93 9.72 -11.59
N THR A 151 15.20 9.82 -11.19
CA THR A 151 15.79 9.00 -10.14
C THR A 151 16.52 9.88 -9.12
N SER A 152 16.16 9.76 -7.84
CA SER A 152 16.88 10.39 -6.73
C SER A 152 17.37 9.31 -5.76
N VAL A 153 18.65 9.33 -5.42
CA VAL A 153 19.29 8.37 -4.51
C VAL A 153 20.15 9.13 -3.51
N GLY A 154 19.72 9.23 -2.27
CA GLY A 154 20.40 9.96 -1.20
C GLY A 154 19.40 10.71 -0.30
N ALA A 155 19.80 10.99 0.93
CA ALA A 155 18.96 11.79 1.82
C ALA A 155 18.76 13.20 1.23
N VAL A 156 17.51 13.65 1.12
CA VAL A 156 17.15 14.96 0.57
C VAL A 156 17.58 15.15 -0.91
N ALA A 157 17.94 14.09 -1.62
CA ALA A 157 18.21 14.15 -3.05
C ALA A 157 16.94 14.56 -3.82
N SER A 158 17.06 15.38 -4.86
CA SER A 158 15.93 15.90 -5.63
C SER A 158 16.16 15.80 -7.13
N ALA A 159 15.35 15.00 -7.82
CA ALA A 159 15.33 14.91 -9.27
C ALA A 159 13.96 15.39 -9.82
N SER A 160 13.91 16.60 -10.37
CA SER A 160 12.67 17.23 -10.84
C SER A 160 12.57 17.38 -12.36
N GLY A 161 13.67 17.24 -13.08
CA GLY A 161 13.65 17.20 -14.54
C GLY A 161 13.16 15.84 -15.08
N ILE A 162 12.56 15.84 -16.27
CA ILE A 162 12.21 14.59 -16.98
C ILE A 162 13.50 13.82 -17.27
N GLY A 163 13.58 12.56 -16.86
CA GLY A 163 14.79 11.73 -16.99
C GLY A 163 15.98 12.20 -16.14
N ALA A 164 15.76 13.09 -15.17
CA ALA A 164 16.85 13.61 -14.33
C ALA A 164 17.32 12.58 -13.30
N VAL A 165 18.62 12.60 -12.99
CA VAL A 165 19.27 11.70 -12.03
C VAL A 165 20.00 12.52 -10.97
N ALA A 166 19.62 12.39 -9.71
CA ALA A 166 20.28 13.01 -8.56
C ALA A 166 20.84 11.94 -7.61
N ILE A 167 22.15 11.83 -7.46
CA ILE A 167 22.82 10.81 -6.63
C ILE A 167 23.71 11.48 -5.59
N GLY A 168 23.41 11.26 -4.32
CA GLY A 168 24.13 11.82 -3.18
C GLY A 168 23.25 12.67 -2.28
N THR A 169 23.79 13.07 -1.12
CA THR A 169 22.99 13.79 -0.11
C THR A 169 22.77 15.21 -0.58
N SER A 170 21.50 15.62 -0.72
CA SER A 170 21.12 16.94 -1.25
C SER A 170 21.52 17.20 -2.72
N ALA A 171 21.87 16.16 -3.49
CA ALA A 171 22.05 16.28 -4.94
C ALA A 171 20.77 16.82 -5.59
N SER A 172 20.89 17.74 -6.56
CA SER A 172 19.76 18.38 -7.23
C SER A 172 19.90 18.37 -8.74
N ALA A 173 19.03 17.64 -9.43
CA ALA A 173 18.95 17.55 -10.88
C ALA A 173 17.59 18.06 -11.36
N SER A 174 17.54 19.32 -11.80
CA SER A 174 16.28 20.02 -12.10
C SER A 174 15.96 20.19 -13.59
N GLN A 175 16.93 19.95 -14.47
CA GLN A 175 16.76 20.08 -15.92
C GLN A 175 16.46 18.72 -16.57
N THR A 176 15.80 18.75 -17.73
CA THR A 176 15.55 17.54 -18.53
C THR A 176 16.85 16.81 -18.84
N SER A 177 16.87 15.50 -18.56
CA SER A 177 18.01 14.60 -18.73
C SER A 177 19.28 15.04 -18.00
N SER A 178 19.18 15.89 -16.97
CA SER A 178 20.33 16.32 -16.19
C SER A 178 20.77 15.26 -15.19
N THR A 179 22.07 15.23 -14.90
CA THR A 179 22.64 14.37 -13.86
C THR A 179 23.39 15.25 -12.85
N ALA A 180 23.08 15.08 -11.56
CA ALA A 180 23.78 15.70 -10.45
C ALA A 180 24.31 14.61 -9.52
N ILE A 181 25.61 14.66 -9.20
CA ILE A 181 26.26 13.73 -8.29
C ILE A 181 27.00 14.55 -7.23
N GLY A 182 26.73 14.31 -5.95
CA GLY A 182 27.31 15.05 -4.82
C GLY A 182 26.63 14.77 -3.49
#